data_AF-S3N0Y6-F1
#
_entry.id   AF-S3N0Y6-F1
#
_cell.length_a   1.000
_cell.length_b   1.000
_cell.length_c   1.000
_cell.angle_alpha   90.00
_cell.angle_beta   90.00
_cell.angle_gamma   90.00
#
_symmetry.space_group_name_H-M   'P 1'
#
loop_
_entity.id
_entity.type
_entity.pdbx_description
1 polymer ?
#
loop_
_entity_poly.entity_id
_entity_poly.type
_entity_poly.pdbx_seq_one_letter_code
_entity_poly.pdbx_strand_id
1 'polypeptide(L)'
;QLNQVADASKVDVKEGKNVKVTTKVNGDGSKEFTVATDTVVDFDKVTVGSVTIDKKTNDITGLSNTKLGAADFGTKGRAATEEQLVAAADAVANVIGGQTDNRGATIIGSNIGNTGKTTIHDAIASVKTDVKAGENITVDTLVHDDGSREFTVATKKDAKFDSVTLGDTVLNQNGLTIKDGPSITAGGINAGDKVISNVADGKNGKDAVNVDQLTKAGENLTVKGLDFAGNTGEFHRD
;
A
#
# COMPACT_ATOMS: atom_id res chain seq x y z
N GLN A 1 10.85 14.85 110.61
CA GLN A 1 10.53 14.11 109.36
C GLN A 1 10.93 15.00 108.19
N LEU A 2 11.48 14.39 107.14
CA LEU A 2 12.14 15.03 106.00
C LEU A 2 11.24 16.05 105.28
N ASN A 3 11.74 17.27 105.09
CA ASN A 3 11.27 18.20 104.06
C ASN A 3 12.48 18.63 103.21
N GLN A 4 13.03 17.67 102.47
CA GLN A 4 13.96 17.95 101.40
C GLN A 4 13.16 17.86 100.11
N VAL A 5 12.55 18.98 99.71
CA VAL A 5 12.02 19.11 98.35
C VAL A 5 13.26 19.15 97.47
N ALA A 6 13.55 18.06 96.76
CA ALA A 6 14.60 18.04 95.77
C ALA A 6 14.32 19.18 94.76
N ASP A 7 15.30 20.04 94.50
CA ASP A 7 15.21 21.01 93.40
C ASP A 7 14.80 20.25 92.13
N ALA A 8 13.68 20.65 91.52
CA ALA A 8 13.19 20.00 90.33
C ALA A 8 14.27 20.10 89.24
N SER A 9 14.74 18.96 88.72
CA SER A 9 15.68 18.92 87.61
C SER A 9 15.16 19.75 86.44
N LYS A 10 15.93 20.76 86.01
CA LYS A 10 15.58 21.60 84.87
C LYS A 10 15.76 20.80 83.57
N VAL A 11 14.68 20.62 82.81
CA VAL A 11 14.72 20.01 81.47
C VAL A 11 14.36 21.10 80.45
N ASP A 12 15.32 21.44 79.58
CA ASP A 12 15.12 22.36 78.47
C ASP A 12 14.90 21.55 77.18
N VAL A 13 13.75 21.73 76.52
CA VAL A 13 13.42 21.07 75.24
C VAL A 13 13.35 22.13 74.14
N LYS A 14 14.03 21.89 73.02
CA LYS A 14 14.03 22.76 71.84
C LYS A 14 13.47 22.02 70.63
N GLU A 15 12.66 22.72 69.84
CA GLU A 15 12.14 22.21 68.57
C GLU A 15 13.26 22.18 67.52
N GLY A 16 13.34 21.08 66.79
CA GLY A 16 14.18 20.96 65.59
C GLY A 16 13.40 21.33 64.32
N LYS A 17 14.08 21.55 63.19
CA LYS A 17 13.48 22.05 61.93
C LYS A 17 12.19 21.34 61.48
N ASN A 18 12.07 20.03 61.70
CA ASN A 18 10.93 19.19 61.29
C ASN A 18 10.17 18.58 62.48
N VAL A 19 10.46 19.04 63.70
CA VAL A 19 9.94 18.45 64.96
C VAL A 19 9.20 19.53 65.74
N LYS A 20 7.95 19.23 66.08
CA LYS A 20 7.10 20.04 66.94
C LYS A 20 7.03 19.44 68.34
N VAL A 21 7.13 20.27 69.37
CA VAL A 21 7.03 19.85 70.76
C VAL A 21 5.94 20.66 71.45
N THR A 22 4.84 20.00 71.82
CA THR A 22 3.82 20.61 72.67
C THR A 22 4.00 20.17 74.11
N THR A 23 3.75 21.06 75.06
CA THR A 23 3.83 20.78 76.49
C THR A 23 2.45 20.94 77.13
N LYS A 24 2.06 19.97 77.94
CA LYS A 24 0.86 20.02 78.79
C LYS A 24 1.29 19.84 80.25
N VAL A 25 0.69 20.58 81.16
CA VAL A 25 0.87 20.38 82.60
C VAL A 25 -0.29 19.54 83.11
N ASN A 26 0.01 18.45 83.80
CA ASN A 26 -0.98 17.55 84.38
C ASN A 26 -1.51 18.09 85.71
N GLY A 27 -2.61 17.52 86.21
CA GLY A 27 -3.24 17.94 87.45
C GLY A 27 -2.34 17.82 88.70
N ASP A 28 -1.29 16.99 88.64
CA ASP A 28 -0.29 16.80 89.71
C ASP A 28 0.94 17.73 89.58
N GLY A 29 0.95 18.63 88.60
CA GLY A 29 2.06 19.54 88.32
C GLY A 29 3.18 18.94 87.46
N SER A 30 3.09 17.66 87.07
CA SER A 30 4.03 17.05 86.12
C SER A 30 3.84 17.63 84.71
N LYS A 31 4.90 17.66 83.90
CA LYS A 31 4.85 18.10 82.49
C LYS A 31 4.85 16.89 81.57
N GLU A 32 3.91 16.87 80.65
CA GLU A 32 3.83 15.94 79.53
C GLU A 32 4.30 16.66 78.25
N PHE A 33 5.32 16.13 77.59
CA PHE A 33 5.81 16.63 76.31
C PHE A 33 5.35 15.68 75.20
N THR A 34 4.66 16.23 74.19
CA THR A 34 4.34 15.48 72.98
C THR A 34 5.29 15.92 71.88
N VAL A 35 6.13 15.00 71.43
CA VAL A 35 7.05 15.21 70.31
C VAL A 35 6.41 14.60 69.05
N ALA A 36 6.21 15.42 68.04
CA ALA A 36 5.60 15.02 66.77
C ALA A 36 6.38 15.60 65.58
N THR A 37 6.23 14.99 64.40
CA THR A 37 6.66 15.60 63.15
C THR A 37 5.79 16.83 62.87
N ASP A 38 6.39 17.90 62.36
CA ASP A 38 5.63 19.06 61.91
C ASP A 38 4.73 18.68 60.71
N THR A 39 3.61 19.38 60.56
CA THR A 39 2.71 19.32 59.40
C THR A 39 3.38 19.79 58.11
N VAL A 40 4.39 20.65 58.21
CA VAL A 40 5.24 21.07 57.10
C VAL A 40 6.68 20.71 57.44
N VAL A 41 7.25 19.81 56.66
CA VAL A 41 8.64 19.37 56.80
C VAL A 41 9.44 19.78 55.58
N ASP A 42 10.69 20.18 55.81
CA ASP A 42 11.64 20.50 54.74
C ASP A 42 12.88 19.62 54.89
N PHE A 43 13.00 18.68 53.95
CA PHE A 43 14.15 17.80 53.83
C PHE A 43 14.92 18.17 52.56
N ASP A 44 16.25 18.23 52.67
CA ASP A 44 17.08 18.38 51.48
C ASP A 44 17.09 17.08 50.65
N LYS A 45 16.91 15.93 51.31
CA LYS A 45 16.88 14.62 50.68
C LYS A 45 16.10 13.60 51.52
N VAL A 46 15.27 12.78 50.88
CA VAL A 46 14.55 11.66 51.52
C VAL A 46 14.83 10.38 50.73
N THR A 47 15.34 9.35 51.41
CA THR A 47 15.65 8.04 50.80
C THR A 47 14.84 6.94 51.48
N VAL A 48 14.14 6.13 50.69
CA VAL A 48 13.35 4.97 51.13
C VAL A 48 13.73 3.77 50.27
N GLY A 49 14.51 2.85 50.83
CA GLY A 49 15.11 1.76 50.04
C GLY A 49 16.00 2.33 48.92
N SER A 50 15.71 1.98 47.66
CA SER A 50 16.42 2.52 46.49
C SER A 50 15.91 3.90 46.06
N VAL A 51 14.70 4.30 46.46
CA VAL A 51 14.06 5.51 45.95
C VAL A 51 14.56 6.72 46.70
N THR A 52 14.87 7.80 45.99
CA THR A 52 15.38 9.04 46.55
C THR A 52 14.66 10.24 45.95
N ILE A 53 14.16 11.13 46.82
CA ILE A 53 13.67 12.46 46.45
C ILE A 53 14.75 13.47 46.86
N ASP A 54 15.25 14.24 45.90
CA ASP A 54 16.39 15.15 46.13
C ASP A 54 16.00 16.60 45.78
N LYS A 55 16.04 17.49 46.78
CA LYS A 55 15.70 18.91 46.61
C LYS A 55 16.66 19.64 45.69
N LYS A 56 17.92 19.19 45.60
CA LYS A 56 18.94 19.85 44.79
C LYS A 56 18.67 19.67 43.30
N THR A 57 18.26 18.47 42.89
CA THR A 57 18.00 18.17 41.48
C THR A 57 16.52 18.25 41.12
N ASN A 58 15.62 18.23 42.12
CA ASN A 58 14.18 18.08 41.97
C ASN A 58 13.75 16.74 41.34
N ASP A 59 14.60 15.72 41.44
CA ASP A 59 14.33 14.42 40.87
C ASP A 59 13.79 13.43 41.89
N ILE A 60 13.04 12.46 41.36
CA ILE A 60 12.77 11.19 42.04
C ILE A 60 13.58 10.11 41.30
N THR A 61 14.59 9.57 41.97
CA THR A 61 15.51 8.57 41.39
C THR A 61 15.38 7.21 42.07
N GLY A 62 15.91 6.16 41.45
CA GLY A 62 15.93 4.80 42.01
C GLY A 62 14.63 4.00 41.87
N LEU A 63 13.73 4.45 41.00
CA LEU A 63 12.53 3.73 40.59
C LEU A 63 12.91 2.47 39.79
N SER A 64 12.29 1.33 40.12
CA SER A 64 12.63 0.03 39.52
C SER A 64 11.87 -0.27 38.22
N ASN A 65 10.81 0.46 37.92
CA ASN A 65 9.97 0.26 36.74
C ASN A 65 10.59 0.93 35.51
N THR A 66 11.61 0.32 34.91
CA THR A 66 12.34 0.87 33.74
C THR A 66 11.91 0.28 32.40
N LYS A 67 11.00 -0.69 32.38
CA LYS A 67 10.56 -1.40 31.16
C LYS A 67 9.04 -1.35 30.99
N LEU A 68 8.59 -1.44 29.75
CA LEU A 68 7.19 -1.65 29.39
C LEU A 68 6.80 -3.13 29.51
N GLY A 69 5.50 -3.41 29.56
CA GLY A 69 4.95 -4.77 29.42
C GLY A 69 4.88 -5.60 30.70
N ALA A 70 5.09 -5.01 31.88
CA ALA A 70 4.81 -5.70 33.14
C ALA A 70 3.31 -6.07 33.24
N ALA A 71 2.99 -7.21 33.86
CA ALA A 71 1.61 -7.70 33.95
C ALA A 71 0.64 -6.72 34.64
N ASP A 72 1.16 -5.84 35.51
CA ASP A 72 0.38 -4.82 36.23
C ASP A 72 0.60 -3.39 35.69
N PHE A 73 1.25 -3.25 34.53
CA PHE A 73 1.54 -1.96 33.93
C PHE A 73 0.27 -1.12 33.73
N GLY A 74 0.30 0.16 34.12
CA GLY A 74 -0.84 1.07 34.02
C GLY A 74 -1.99 0.81 35.00
N THR A 75 -1.95 -0.23 35.83
CA THR A 75 -3.06 -0.59 36.75
C THR A 75 -2.85 -0.16 38.19
N LYS A 76 -1.63 0.25 38.55
CA LYS A 76 -1.21 0.50 39.94
C LYS A 76 -0.97 1.98 40.27
N GLY A 77 -1.09 2.89 39.31
CA GLY A 77 -0.87 4.33 39.53
C GLY A 77 0.56 4.69 39.97
N ARG A 78 1.57 3.96 39.49
CA ARG A 78 2.99 4.24 39.79
C ARG A 78 3.49 5.43 38.95
N ALA A 79 4.50 6.13 39.47
CA ALA A 79 5.29 7.06 38.65
C ALA A 79 5.95 6.31 37.47
N ALA A 80 5.97 6.92 36.28
CA ALA A 80 6.71 6.40 35.13
C ALA A 80 8.17 6.86 35.18
N THR A 81 9.06 6.07 34.59
CA THR A 81 10.48 6.42 34.43
C THR A 81 10.77 6.99 33.04
N GLU A 82 11.88 7.71 32.89
CA GLU A 82 12.35 8.20 31.59
C GLU A 82 12.63 7.03 30.63
N GLU A 83 13.14 5.91 31.12
CA GLU A 83 13.36 4.69 30.32
C GLU A 83 12.05 4.13 29.75
N GLN A 84 10.97 4.15 30.53
CA GLN A 84 9.64 3.74 30.04
C GLN A 84 9.10 4.72 29.00
N LEU A 85 9.36 6.03 29.16
CA LEU A 85 8.96 7.04 28.18
C LEU A 85 9.73 6.90 26.86
N VAL A 86 11.04 6.67 26.92
CA VAL A 86 11.87 6.39 25.75
C VAL A 86 11.42 5.11 25.06
N ALA A 87 11.19 4.02 25.81
CA ALA A 87 10.72 2.77 25.23
C ALA A 87 9.33 2.89 24.57
N ALA A 88 8.45 3.73 25.13
CA ALA A 88 7.15 4.02 24.52
C ALA A 88 7.29 4.80 23.21
N ALA A 89 8.19 5.78 23.18
CA ALA A 89 8.51 6.53 21.97
C ALA A 89 9.18 5.63 20.90
N ASP A 90 10.08 4.71 21.29
CA ASP A 90 10.67 3.73 20.38
C ASP A 90 9.60 2.82 19.76
N ALA A 91 8.62 2.37 20.55
CA ALA A 91 7.50 1.59 20.02
C ALA A 91 6.72 2.35 18.94
N VAL A 92 6.49 3.65 19.14
CA VAL A 92 5.84 4.51 18.14
C VAL A 92 6.72 4.68 16.89
N ALA A 93 8.02 4.97 17.06
CA ALA A 93 8.97 5.12 15.95
C ALA A 93 9.02 3.85 15.07
N ASN A 94 9.04 2.67 15.71
CA ASN A 94 9.05 1.38 15.02
C ASN A 94 7.77 1.13 14.20
N VAL A 95 6.60 1.53 14.72
CA VAL A 95 5.32 1.40 13.99
C VAL A 95 5.27 2.35 12.78
N ILE A 96 5.82 3.57 12.90
CA ILE A 96 5.91 4.52 11.78
C ILE A 96 6.86 3.97 10.68
N GLY A 97 7.97 3.34 11.09
CA GLY A 97 8.91 2.66 10.20
C GLY A 97 9.81 3.61 9.39
N GLY A 98 10.53 3.04 8.40
CA GLY A 98 11.51 3.78 7.60
C GLY A 98 12.69 4.29 8.45
N GLN A 99 13.18 5.50 8.15
CA GLN A 99 14.17 6.19 9.00
C GLN A 99 13.46 7.15 9.96
N THR A 100 12.77 6.56 10.94
CA THR A 100 12.15 7.30 12.05
C THR A 100 12.97 7.07 13.32
N ASP A 101 13.44 8.15 13.92
CA ASP A 101 14.31 8.15 15.10
C ASP A 101 13.57 8.68 16.33
N ASN A 102 14.00 8.24 17.50
CA ASN A 102 13.54 8.73 18.79
C ASN A 102 14.70 9.44 19.51
N ARG A 103 14.60 10.77 19.61
CA ARG A 103 15.61 11.60 20.30
C ARG A 103 15.06 12.09 21.63
N GLY A 104 15.14 11.22 22.65
CA GLY A 104 14.71 11.55 24.01
C GLY A 104 13.20 11.79 24.09
N ALA A 105 12.41 10.82 23.63
CA ALA A 105 10.95 10.87 23.53
C ALA A 105 10.38 11.85 22.48
N THR A 106 11.24 12.42 21.63
CA THR A 106 10.83 13.20 20.45
C THR A 106 10.98 12.34 19.20
N ILE A 107 9.86 12.07 18.51
CA ILE A 107 9.83 11.28 17.27
C ILE A 107 10.16 12.17 16.08
N ILE A 108 11.16 11.77 15.29
CA ILE A 108 11.64 12.53 14.13
C ILE A 108 11.76 11.58 12.93
N GLY A 109 10.98 11.81 11.88
CA GLY A 109 11.11 11.10 10.62
C GLY A 109 12.00 11.85 9.63
N SER A 110 12.86 11.13 8.90
CA SER A 110 13.56 11.66 7.72
C SER A 110 13.23 10.91 6.42
N ASN A 111 12.66 9.72 6.54
CA ASN A 111 12.33 8.86 5.42
C ASN A 111 11.21 7.88 5.82
N ILE A 112 10.08 8.42 6.27
CA ILE A 112 8.93 7.64 6.74
C ILE A 112 8.45 6.73 5.60
N GLY A 113 8.30 5.43 5.88
CA GLY A 113 7.86 4.45 4.88
C GLY A 113 8.75 4.36 3.62
N ASN A 114 10.02 4.76 3.70
CA ASN A 114 10.95 4.85 2.56
C ASN A 114 10.51 5.84 1.46
N THR A 115 9.71 6.85 1.80
CA THR A 115 9.16 7.86 0.85
C THR A 115 10.04 9.11 0.68
N GLY A 116 11.09 9.25 1.48
CA GLY A 116 11.92 10.46 1.57
C GLY A 116 11.24 11.63 2.29
N LYS A 117 10.16 11.37 3.04
CA LYS A 117 9.37 12.40 3.73
C LYS A 117 9.54 12.35 5.24
N THR A 118 9.34 13.50 5.88
CA THR A 118 9.54 13.70 7.33
C THR A 118 8.24 13.61 8.13
N THR A 119 7.08 13.67 7.47
CA THR A 119 5.75 13.54 8.10
C THR A 119 4.97 12.39 7.47
N ILE A 120 4.07 11.77 8.25
CA ILE A 120 3.20 10.70 7.76
C ILE A 120 2.28 11.23 6.65
N HIS A 121 1.77 12.45 6.79
CA HIS A 121 0.90 13.07 5.79
C HIS A 121 1.61 13.20 4.43
N ASP A 122 2.81 13.77 4.40
CA ASP A 122 3.57 13.94 3.16
C ASP A 122 4.01 12.58 2.59
N ALA A 123 4.37 11.62 3.45
CA ALA A 123 4.71 10.27 3.04
C ALA A 123 3.55 9.62 2.28
N ILE A 124 2.35 9.61 2.86
CA ILE A 124 1.13 9.07 2.24
C ILE A 124 0.81 9.82 0.93
N ALA A 125 0.86 11.16 0.95
CA ALA A 125 0.59 11.97 -0.24
C ALA A 125 1.61 11.75 -1.37
N SER A 126 2.83 11.34 -1.04
CA SER A 126 3.89 11.06 -2.01
C SER A 126 3.79 9.68 -2.65
N VAL A 127 3.06 8.73 -2.05
CA VAL A 127 2.79 7.43 -2.65
C VAL A 127 1.89 7.65 -3.87
N LYS A 128 2.45 7.44 -5.05
CA LYS A 128 1.77 7.62 -6.33
C LYS A 128 1.80 6.33 -7.13
N THR A 129 0.69 6.03 -7.79
CA THR A 129 0.62 5.00 -8.82
C THR A 129 0.53 5.68 -10.16
N ASP A 130 1.55 5.50 -11.01
CA ASP A 130 1.55 6.02 -12.37
C ASP A 130 1.05 4.93 -13.33
N VAL A 131 -0.06 5.21 -14.02
CA VAL A 131 -0.60 4.36 -15.08
C VAL A 131 -0.58 5.15 -16.38
N LYS A 132 0.04 4.59 -17.42
CA LYS A 132 0.12 5.22 -18.75
C LYS A 132 -0.56 4.34 -19.79
N ALA A 133 -1.43 4.95 -20.59
CA ALA A 133 -2.04 4.30 -21.73
C ALA A 133 -1.02 4.11 -22.86
N GLY A 134 -0.89 2.88 -23.36
CA GLY A 134 -0.19 2.60 -24.61
C GLY A 134 -1.00 3.00 -25.85
N GLU A 135 -0.45 2.79 -27.05
CA GLU A 135 -1.08 3.24 -28.30
C GLU A 135 -2.51 2.71 -28.50
N ASN A 136 -2.77 1.45 -28.16
CA ASN A 136 -4.07 0.79 -28.34
C ASN A 136 -4.92 0.69 -27.08
N ILE A 137 -4.47 1.29 -25.98
CA ILE A 137 -5.12 1.21 -24.67
C ILE A 137 -5.71 2.58 -24.31
N THR A 138 -6.83 2.59 -23.61
CA THR A 138 -7.35 3.74 -22.89
C THR A 138 -7.24 3.47 -21.40
N VAL A 139 -6.94 4.52 -20.64
CA VAL A 139 -6.92 4.49 -19.18
C VAL A 139 -7.73 5.68 -18.71
N ASP A 140 -8.91 5.40 -18.18
CA ASP A 140 -9.74 6.42 -17.54
C ASP A 140 -9.53 6.34 -16.04
N THR A 141 -9.38 7.50 -15.39
CA THR A 141 -9.18 7.60 -13.95
C THR A 141 -10.38 8.28 -13.32
N LEU A 142 -10.99 7.60 -12.36
CA LEU A 142 -11.98 8.18 -11.46
C LEU A 142 -11.32 8.40 -10.09
N VAL A 143 -11.54 9.57 -9.49
CA VAL A 143 -11.16 9.85 -8.11
C VAL A 143 -12.45 9.88 -7.29
N HIS A 144 -12.54 9.03 -6.28
CA HIS A 144 -13.69 8.98 -5.37
C HIS A 144 -13.58 10.07 -4.29
N ASP A 145 -14.67 10.33 -3.58
CA ASP A 145 -14.73 11.33 -2.51
C ASP A 145 -13.76 11.03 -1.35
N ASP A 146 -13.43 9.76 -1.14
CA ASP A 146 -12.44 9.32 -0.14
C ASP A 146 -10.98 9.47 -0.60
N GLY A 147 -10.76 10.01 -1.80
CA GLY A 147 -9.46 10.22 -2.42
C GLY A 147 -8.86 8.97 -3.08
N SER A 148 -9.51 7.81 -3.01
CA SER A 148 -9.09 6.61 -3.73
C SER A 148 -9.25 6.80 -5.24
N ARG A 149 -8.44 6.06 -6.01
CA ARG A 149 -8.41 6.14 -7.47
C ARG A 149 -8.79 4.80 -8.08
N GLU A 150 -9.75 4.82 -8.98
CA GLU A 150 -10.12 3.70 -9.84
C GLU A 150 -9.58 3.93 -11.26
N PHE A 151 -8.95 2.91 -11.82
CA PHE A 151 -8.43 2.94 -13.19
C PHE A 151 -9.21 1.95 -14.05
N THR A 152 -9.95 2.44 -15.03
CA THR A 152 -10.58 1.60 -16.05
C THR A 152 -9.64 1.49 -17.24
N VAL A 153 -9.12 0.27 -17.47
CA VAL A 153 -8.21 -0.04 -18.57
C VAL A 153 -8.98 -0.81 -19.65
N ALA A 154 -8.97 -0.29 -20.87
CA ALA A 154 -9.68 -0.90 -21.99
C ALA A 154 -8.90 -0.79 -23.31
N THR A 155 -9.26 -1.60 -24.29
CA THR A 155 -8.81 -1.42 -25.67
C THR A 155 -9.55 -0.26 -26.32
N LYS A 156 -8.85 0.51 -27.16
CA LYS A 156 -9.50 1.46 -28.07
C LYS A 156 -10.45 0.73 -29.02
N LYS A 157 -11.50 1.41 -29.47
CA LYS A 157 -12.41 0.89 -30.51
C LYS A 157 -11.67 0.66 -31.82
N ASP A 158 -10.81 1.62 -32.18
CA ASP A 158 -9.90 1.54 -33.31
C ASP A 158 -8.48 1.33 -32.77
N ALA A 159 -7.91 0.17 -33.07
CA ALA A 159 -6.56 -0.18 -32.70
C ALA A 159 -5.67 -0.25 -33.95
N LYS A 160 -4.44 0.24 -33.82
CA LYS A 160 -3.43 0.21 -34.88
C LYS A 160 -2.47 -0.92 -34.61
N PHE A 161 -2.32 -1.80 -35.59
CA PHE A 161 -1.38 -2.90 -35.54
C PHE A 161 -0.57 -2.91 -36.82
N ASP A 162 0.73 -3.17 -36.72
CA ASP A 162 1.54 -3.46 -37.90
C ASP A 162 1.21 -4.85 -38.47
N SER A 163 0.88 -5.81 -37.59
CA SER A 163 0.51 -7.18 -37.93
C SER A 163 -0.37 -7.81 -36.84
N VAL A 164 -1.34 -8.61 -37.26
CA VAL A 164 -2.17 -9.46 -36.40
C VAL A 164 -2.00 -10.91 -36.87
N THR A 165 -1.60 -11.80 -35.97
CA THR A 165 -1.36 -13.22 -36.27
C THR A 165 -2.29 -14.10 -35.42
N LEU A 166 -3.04 -14.97 -36.08
CA LEU A 166 -3.92 -15.97 -35.46
C LEU A 166 -3.60 -17.35 -36.04
N GLY A 167 -2.74 -18.10 -35.32
CA GLY A 167 -2.19 -19.35 -35.84
C GLY A 167 -1.46 -19.10 -37.15
N ASP A 168 -1.88 -19.80 -38.21
CA ASP A 168 -1.32 -19.69 -39.55
C ASP A 168 -1.81 -18.47 -40.36
N THR A 169 -2.75 -17.70 -39.82
CA THR A 169 -3.32 -16.51 -40.47
C THR A 169 -2.57 -15.25 -40.05
N VAL A 170 -2.18 -14.42 -41.01
CA VAL A 170 -1.54 -13.12 -40.79
C VAL A 170 -2.30 -12.04 -41.56
N LEU A 171 -2.68 -10.97 -40.85
CA LEU A 171 -3.18 -9.72 -41.42
C LEU A 171 -2.16 -8.61 -41.14
N ASN A 172 -1.61 -8.01 -42.19
CA ASN A 172 -0.62 -6.93 -42.07
C ASN A 172 -0.72 -5.96 -43.26
N GLN A 173 0.28 -5.07 -43.40
CA GLN A 173 0.33 -4.08 -44.49
C GLN A 173 0.31 -4.68 -45.90
N ASN A 174 0.66 -5.95 -46.08
CA ASN A 174 0.62 -6.64 -47.37
C ASN A 174 -0.76 -7.26 -47.69
N GLY A 175 -1.64 -7.40 -46.70
CA GLY A 175 -2.97 -8.03 -46.82
C GLY A 175 -3.18 -9.19 -45.84
N LEU A 176 -3.99 -10.17 -46.26
CA LEU A 176 -4.32 -11.39 -45.52
C LEU A 176 -3.60 -12.61 -46.12
N THR A 177 -2.88 -13.38 -45.30
CA THR A 177 -2.20 -14.61 -45.74
C THR A 177 -2.52 -15.76 -44.78
N ILE A 178 -2.77 -16.95 -45.31
CA ILE A 178 -2.82 -18.20 -44.55
C ILE A 178 -1.62 -19.05 -44.98
N LYS A 179 -0.79 -19.48 -44.03
CA LYS A 179 0.37 -20.34 -44.32
C LYS A 179 -0.08 -21.61 -45.07
N ASP A 180 0.65 -21.94 -46.14
CA ASP A 180 0.38 -23.09 -47.01
C ASP A 180 -1.07 -23.11 -47.59
N GLY A 181 -1.69 -21.94 -47.68
CA GLY A 181 -3.09 -21.76 -48.07
C GLY A 181 -3.36 -20.48 -48.87
N PRO A 182 -4.62 -20.04 -48.94
CA PRO A 182 -5.02 -18.86 -49.70
C PRO A 182 -4.43 -17.55 -49.16
N SER A 183 -4.34 -16.54 -50.02
CA SER A 183 -3.97 -15.17 -49.64
C SER A 183 -4.71 -14.12 -50.47
N ILE A 184 -4.89 -12.95 -49.88
CA ILE A 184 -5.44 -11.74 -50.49
C ILE A 184 -4.46 -10.61 -50.21
N THR A 185 -3.81 -10.11 -51.25
CA THR A 185 -2.78 -9.06 -51.14
C THR A 185 -3.01 -7.95 -52.16
N ALA A 186 -2.17 -6.91 -52.13
CA ALA A 186 -2.15 -5.89 -53.19
C ALA A 186 -1.90 -6.49 -54.60
N GLY A 187 -1.28 -7.66 -54.69
CA GLY A 187 -1.08 -8.40 -55.94
C GLY A 187 -2.30 -9.17 -56.44
N GLY A 188 -3.39 -9.20 -55.68
CA GLY A 188 -4.62 -9.94 -56.00
C GLY A 188 -4.86 -11.12 -55.07
N ILE A 189 -5.67 -12.09 -55.55
CA ILE A 189 -6.10 -13.27 -54.79
C ILE A 189 -5.32 -14.48 -55.29
N ASN A 190 -4.71 -15.23 -54.38
CA ASN A 190 -4.14 -16.55 -54.65
C ASN A 190 -4.93 -17.61 -53.86
N ALA A 191 -5.46 -18.61 -54.57
CA ALA A 191 -6.26 -19.69 -53.98
C ALA A 191 -5.44 -20.75 -53.24
N GLY A 192 -4.11 -20.73 -53.32
CA GLY A 192 -3.22 -21.67 -52.64
C GLY A 192 -3.44 -23.13 -53.06
N ASP A 193 -3.61 -23.35 -54.38
CA ASP A 193 -3.93 -24.66 -54.97
C ASP A 193 -5.17 -25.34 -54.36
N LYS A 194 -6.18 -24.53 -54.01
CA LYS A 194 -7.49 -24.99 -53.54
C LYS A 194 -8.58 -24.58 -54.52
N VAL A 195 -9.67 -25.36 -54.52
CA VAL A 195 -10.87 -25.05 -55.29
C VAL A 195 -11.54 -23.81 -54.70
N ILE A 196 -11.87 -22.85 -55.57
CA ILE A 196 -12.79 -21.75 -55.22
C ILE A 196 -14.22 -22.25 -55.50
N SER A 197 -14.94 -22.62 -54.44
CA SER A 197 -16.33 -23.09 -54.53
C SER A 197 -17.33 -21.94 -54.40
N ASN A 198 -18.61 -22.22 -54.68
CA ASN A 198 -19.73 -21.27 -54.53
C ASN A 198 -19.61 -19.99 -55.38
N VAL A 199 -18.98 -20.09 -56.56
CA VAL A 199 -18.93 -19.02 -57.55
C VAL A 199 -20.24 -19.02 -58.34
N ALA A 200 -21.03 -17.95 -58.21
CA ALA A 200 -22.25 -17.76 -59.01
C ALA A 200 -21.93 -17.56 -60.50
N ASP A 201 -22.90 -17.81 -61.39
CA ASP A 201 -22.74 -17.60 -62.84
C ASP A 201 -22.30 -16.16 -63.13
N GLY A 202 -21.15 -16.01 -63.79
CA GLY A 202 -20.65 -14.72 -64.24
C GLY A 202 -21.55 -14.12 -65.31
N LYS A 203 -21.87 -12.83 -65.20
CA LYS A 203 -22.79 -12.13 -66.12
C LYS A 203 -22.07 -11.05 -66.92
N ASN A 204 -21.04 -10.45 -66.33
CA ASN A 204 -20.24 -9.39 -66.94
C ASN A 204 -18.90 -9.92 -67.43
N GLY A 205 -18.25 -9.19 -68.34
CA GLY A 205 -17.00 -9.62 -68.97
C GLY A 205 -15.77 -9.73 -68.05
N LYS A 206 -15.89 -9.39 -66.76
CA LYS A 206 -14.81 -9.52 -65.76
C LYS A 206 -15.18 -10.41 -64.58
N ASP A 207 -16.35 -11.05 -64.64
CA ASP A 207 -16.76 -11.98 -63.60
C ASP A 207 -16.02 -13.31 -63.77
N ALA A 208 -15.81 -14.03 -62.67
CA ALA A 208 -15.30 -15.40 -62.74
C ALA A 208 -16.35 -16.32 -63.39
N VAL A 209 -15.89 -17.32 -64.13
CA VAL A 209 -16.73 -18.36 -64.75
C VAL A 209 -16.69 -19.60 -63.87
N ASN A 210 -17.86 -20.17 -63.56
CA ASN A 210 -17.94 -21.43 -62.82
C ASN A 210 -18.02 -22.65 -63.78
N VAL A 211 -17.96 -23.87 -63.22
CA VAL A 211 -17.98 -25.11 -64.01
C VAL A 211 -19.31 -25.33 -64.74
N ASP A 212 -20.43 -24.87 -64.18
CA ASP A 212 -21.75 -25.02 -64.82
C ASP A 212 -21.83 -24.21 -66.13
N GLN A 213 -21.29 -22.99 -66.15
CA GLN A 213 -21.22 -22.18 -67.36
C GLN A 213 -20.31 -22.81 -68.42
N LEU A 214 -19.17 -23.37 -68.01
CA LEU A 214 -18.27 -24.09 -68.91
C LEU A 214 -18.94 -25.34 -69.50
N THR A 215 -19.67 -26.09 -68.67
CA THR A 215 -20.42 -27.28 -69.09
C THR A 215 -21.51 -26.93 -70.11
N LYS A 216 -22.32 -25.90 -69.84
CA LYS A 216 -23.33 -25.38 -70.78
C LYS A 216 -22.71 -24.94 -72.11
N ALA A 217 -21.53 -24.31 -72.10
CA ALA A 217 -20.83 -23.93 -73.32
C ALA A 217 -20.41 -25.15 -74.15
N GLY A 218 -19.93 -26.23 -73.51
CA GLY A 218 -19.59 -27.49 -74.17
C GLY A 218 -20.80 -28.26 -74.72
N GLU A 219 -21.90 -28.29 -73.97
CA GLU A 219 -23.17 -28.87 -74.44
C GLU A 219 -23.70 -28.13 -75.68
N ASN A 220 -23.66 -26.79 -75.66
CA ASN A 220 -24.07 -25.96 -76.79
C ASN A 220 -23.25 -26.25 -78.06
N LEU A 221 -21.97 -26.56 -77.94
CA LEU A 221 -21.11 -26.94 -79.08
C LEU A 221 -21.50 -28.31 -79.64
N THR A 222 -21.83 -29.27 -78.77
CA THR A 222 -22.24 -30.62 -79.17
C THR A 222 -23.60 -30.60 -79.86
N VAL A 223 -24.57 -29.83 -79.33
CA VAL A 223 -25.94 -29.73 -79.87
C VAL A 223 -25.98 -29.05 -81.23
N LYS A 224 -25.16 -28.01 -81.45
CA LYS A 224 -25.10 -27.32 -82.75
C LYS A 224 -24.42 -28.14 -83.84
N GLY A 225 -23.75 -29.25 -83.48
CA GLY A 225 -22.79 -29.92 -84.34
C GLY A 225 -21.54 -29.06 -84.55
N LEU A 226 -20.39 -29.70 -84.75
CA LEU A 226 -19.25 -28.99 -85.32
C LEU A 226 -19.56 -28.79 -86.81
N ASP A 227 -20.29 -27.73 -87.12
CA ASP A 227 -20.59 -27.36 -88.50
C ASP A 227 -19.30 -26.79 -89.14
N PHE A 228 -18.37 -27.70 -89.45
CA PHE A 228 -17.17 -27.36 -90.20
C PHE A 228 -17.62 -26.98 -91.61
N ALA A 229 -17.04 -25.91 -92.18
CA ALA A 229 -17.35 -25.41 -93.52
C ALA A 229 -17.21 -26.46 -94.67
N GLY A 230 -16.72 -27.67 -94.39
CA GLY A 230 -16.65 -28.80 -95.34
C GLY A 230 -17.69 -29.91 -95.14
N ASN A 231 -18.57 -29.85 -94.12
CA ASN A 231 -19.57 -30.89 -93.85
C ASN A 231 -20.75 -30.90 -94.85
N THR A 232 -20.79 -29.92 -95.75
CA THR A 232 -21.78 -29.78 -96.84
C THR A 232 -21.17 -29.99 -98.23
N GLY A 233 -19.91 -30.40 -98.31
CA GLY A 233 -19.25 -30.69 -99.59
C GLY A 233 -19.81 -31.95 -100.24
N GLU A 234 -20.28 -31.84 -101.48
CA GLU A 234 -20.66 -32.98 -102.31
C GLU A 234 -19.38 -33.77 -102.65
N PHE A 235 -19.25 -34.98 -102.10
CA PHE A 235 -18.14 -35.87 -102.44
C PHE A 235 -18.32 -36.38 -103.87
N HIS A 236 -17.65 -35.75 -104.83
CA HIS A 236 -17.41 -36.37 -106.12
C HIS A 236 -16.30 -37.41 -105.94
N ARG A 237 -16.65 -38.69 -106.04
CA ARG A 237 -15.68 -39.76 -106.27
C ARG A 237 -15.43 -39.84 -107.78
N ASP A 238 -14.22 -39.50 -108.20
CA ASP A 238 -13.71 -39.83 -109.53
C ASP A 238 -13.53 -41.35 -109.71
#